data_AF-A0A4T0VNU2-F1
#
_entry.id   AF-A0A4T0VNU2-F1
#
_cell.length_a   1.000
_cell.length_b   1.000
_cell.length_c   1.000
_cell.angle_alpha   90.00
_cell.angle_beta   90.00
_cell.angle_gamma   90.00
#
_symmetry.space_group_name_H-M   'P 1'
#
loop_
_entity.id
_entity.type
_entity.pdbx_description
1 polymer ?
#
loop_
_entity_poly.entity_id
_entity_poly.type
_entity_poly.pdbx_seq_one_letter_code
_entity_poly.pdbx_strand_id
1 'polypeptide(L)'
;MTTVTTMSPRDVQATFTYVDLSNPTWADPISFPSDEEQRKNIKDLPGNQKPVVSREFVVKDVSAEIDKFTLETHGFQYVKHQTKVSKVEFADDERVKAVLYPEVIDLVKKLTGASYVYCYDHQTRGPVKPNANKEIPTENPVHFVHCDQSYDGAKIIALSRIPDKSFAEKVVQGRFAIMNVWRPVKTIYKDPFACADATSVVDETDLAPMPIQADEHVEEAWAVGPNENHRWYFKYAQQPDEVLIFKNFDSHGPVRRIVHSAFIDPEHAQGYDRESIEMRCIVSYDQTPPKEDA
;
A
#
# COMPACT_ATOMS: atom_id res chain seq x y z
N MET A 1 -2.24 12.72 33.23
CA MET A 1 -2.60 13.60 32.10
C MET A 1 -1.34 13.86 31.32
N THR A 2 -1.12 13.10 30.24
CA THR A 2 0.02 13.28 29.35
C THR A 2 -0.34 14.37 28.37
N THR A 3 0.32 15.52 28.48
CA THR A 3 0.23 16.61 27.50
C THR A 3 0.70 16.09 26.15
N VAL A 4 -0.23 15.95 25.20
CA VAL A 4 0.10 15.71 23.80
C VAL A 4 0.67 17.02 23.27
N THR A 5 1.99 17.11 23.23
CA THR A 5 2.68 18.21 22.55
C THR A 5 2.37 18.06 21.06
N THR A 6 1.50 18.90 20.51
CA THR A 6 1.27 18.97 19.06
C THR A 6 2.55 19.49 18.42
N MET A 7 3.31 18.61 17.76
CA MET A 7 4.45 19.04 16.96
C MET A 7 3.94 19.94 15.82
N SER A 8 4.65 21.03 15.54
CA SER A 8 4.33 21.89 14.40
C SER A 8 4.44 21.09 13.10
N PRO A 9 3.52 21.26 12.13
CA PRO A 9 3.61 20.61 10.83
C PRO A 9 4.97 20.86 10.17
N ARG A 10 5.59 19.80 9.67
CA ARG A 10 6.87 19.87 8.95
C ARG A 10 6.69 19.42 7.51
N ASP A 11 6.39 20.36 6.62
CA ASP A 11 6.39 20.10 5.18
C ASP A 11 7.82 19.81 4.69
N VAL A 12 7.96 18.90 3.72
CA VAL A 12 9.27 18.46 3.21
C VAL A 12 9.31 18.62 1.68
N GLN A 13 10.36 19.25 1.16
CA GLN A 13 10.65 19.20 -0.27
C GLN A 13 11.28 17.85 -0.60
N ALA A 14 10.66 17.08 -1.50
CA ALA A 14 11.12 15.74 -1.85
C ALA A 14 11.02 15.45 -3.35
N THR A 15 11.90 14.57 -3.83
CA THR A 15 11.90 14.08 -5.21
C THR A 15 11.16 12.74 -5.28
N PHE A 16 10.25 12.61 -6.22
CA PHE A 16 9.49 11.41 -6.53
C PHE A 16 9.86 10.88 -7.91
N THR A 17 9.94 9.56 -8.04
CA THR A 17 10.27 8.88 -9.30
C THR A 17 9.02 8.22 -9.88
N TYR A 18 8.65 8.62 -11.09
CA TYR A 18 7.47 8.16 -11.82
C TYR A 18 7.86 7.33 -13.04
N VAL A 19 6.89 6.62 -13.61
CA VAL A 19 7.02 6.03 -14.95
C VAL A 19 6.97 7.15 -16.00
N ASP A 20 7.88 7.15 -16.97
CA ASP A 20 7.75 7.98 -18.15
C ASP A 20 6.78 7.33 -19.16
N LEU A 21 5.50 7.69 -19.05
CA LEU A 21 4.44 7.18 -19.93
C LEU A 21 4.58 7.60 -21.39
N SER A 22 5.48 8.55 -21.72
CA SER A 22 5.77 8.92 -23.11
C SER A 22 6.66 7.91 -23.84
N ASN A 23 7.37 7.06 -23.09
CA ASN A 23 8.23 6.01 -23.62
C ASN A 23 7.48 4.66 -23.64
N PRO A 24 7.12 4.11 -24.81
CA PRO A 24 6.23 2.94 -24.91
C PRO A 24 6.74 1.67 -24.21
N THR A 25 8.04 1.57 -23.92
CA THR A 25 8.62 0.45 -23.14
C THR A 25 8.08 0.37 -21.71
N TRP A 26 7.38 1.41 -21.22
CA TRP A 26 6.65 1.32 -19.95
C TRP A 26 5.64 0.16 -19.94
N ALA A 27 5.10 -0.22 -21.10
CA ALA A 27 4.06 -1.24 -21.23
C ALA A 27 4.59 -2.69 -21.17
N ASP A 28 5.90 -2.88 -21.25
CA ASP A 28 6.52 -4.21 -21.20
C ASP A 28 6.17 -4.90 -19.86
N PRO A 29 5.70 -6.15 -19.81
CA PRO A 29 5.31 -6.77 -18.54
C PRO A 29 6.46 -6.82 -17.53
N ILE A 30 6.17 -6.52 -16.25
CA ILE A 30 7.14 -6.78 -15.17
C ILE A 30 7.13 -8.29 -14.88
N SER A 31 8.29 -8.91 -14.85
CA SER A 31 8.48 -10.33 -14.60
C SER A 31 8.94 -10.63 -13.16
N PHE A 32 8.24 -11.54 -12.50
CA PHE A 32 8.55 -12.11 -11.19
C PHE A 32 8.61 -13.65 -11.29
N PRO A 33 9.64 -14.21 -11.91
CA PRO A 33 9.76 -15.66 -12.07
C PRO A 33 9.88 -16.36 -10.71
N SER A 34 9.48 -17.63 -10.61
CA SER A 34 9.69 -18.50 -9.45
C SER A 34 11.13 -18.97 -9.33
N ASP A 35 11.84 -19.03 -10.46
CA ASP A 35 13.23 -19.45 -10.55
C ASP A 35 14.15 -18.56 -9.69
N GLU A 36 14.91 -19.18 -8.79
CA GLU A 36 15.74 -18.49 -7.80
C GLU A 36 16.91 -17.73 -8.46
N GLU A 37 17.51 -18.27 -9.53
CA GLU A 37 18.63 -17.61 -10.22
C GLU A 37 18.17 -16.38 -11.01
N GLN A 38 17.02 -16.47 -11.68
CA GLN A 38 16.40 -15.32 -12.33
C GLN A 38 16.00 -14.24 -11.31
N ARG A 39 15.49 -14.64 -10.14
CA ARG A 39 15.14 -13.72 -9.05
C ARG A 39 16.32 -12.91 -8.53
N LYS A 40 17.53 -13.46 -8.51
CA LYS A 40 18.74 -12.72 -8.10
C LYS A 40 19.03 -11.53 -9.02
N ASN A 41 18.68 -11.64 -10.30
CA ASN A 41 18.86 -10.61 -11.32
C ASN A 41 17.52 -10.00 -11.76
N ILE A 42 16.51 -10.01 -10.88
CA ILE A 42 15.15 -9.58 -11.22
C ILE A 42 15.10 -8.17 -11.82
N LYS A 43 15.98 -7.27 -11.39
CA LYS A 43 16.06 -5.90 -11.91
C LYS A 43 16.50 -5.83 -13.38
N ASP A 44 17.21 -6.84 -13.87
CA ASP A 44 17.76 -6.88 -15.22
C ASP A 44 16.89 -7.71 -16.18
N LEU A 45 15.78 -8.29 -15.68
CA LEU A 45 14.82 -8.97 -16.52
C LEU A 45 14.12 -7.99 -17.47
N PRO A 46 13.77 -8.41 -18.70
CA PRO A 46 13.01 -7.60 -19.63
C PRO A 46 11.74 -7.03 -18.99
N GLY A 47 11.48 -5.74 -19.20
CA GLY A 47 10.33 -5.03 -18.64
C GLY A 47 10.44 -4.60 -17.18
N ASN A 48 11.43 -5.09 -16.41
CA ASN A 48 11.61 -4.72 -15.00
C ASN A 48 12.35 -3.40 -14.81
N GLN A 49 13.03 -2.91 -15.83
CA GLN A 49 13.56 -1.54 -15.88
C GLN A 49 12.56 -0.66 -16.62
N LYS A 50 11.79 0.11 -15.86
CA LYS A 50 10.85 1.06 -16.44
C LYS A 50 11.58 2.34 -16.87
N PRO A 51 11.15 2.99 -17.97
CA PRO A 51 11.58 4.34 -18.24
C PRO A 51 11.04 5.23 -17.11
N VAL A 52 11.91 6.04 -16.50
CA VAL A 52 11.56 6.82 -15.31
C VAL A 52 11.80 8.31 -15.52
N VAL A 53 11.04 9.09 -14.77
CA VAL A 53 11.17 10.54 -14.72
C VAL A 53 10.96 11.03 -13.29
N SER A 54 11.80 11.96 -12.85
CA SER A 54 11.72 12.53 -11.50
C SER A 54 10.99 13.88 -11.49
N ARG A 55 10.24 14.13 -10.42
CA ARG A 55 9.56 15.39 -10.14
C ARG A 55 9.70 15.74 -8.68
N GLU A 56 9.80 17.03 -8.38
CA GLU A 56 9.89 17.51 -7.01
C GLU A 56 8.55 18.06 -6.54
N PHE A 57 8.21 17.78 -5.28
CA PHE A 57 6.99 18.24 -4.66
C PHE A 57 7.25 18.66 -3.21
N VAL A 58 6.41 19.57 -2.72
CA VAL A 58 6.23 19.76 -1.27
C VAL A 58 5.31 18.67 -0.77
N VAL A 59 5.80 17.81 0.11
CA VAL A 59 5.02 16.80 0.83
C VAL A 59 4.53 17.44 2.13
N LYS A 60 3.21 17.56 2.28
CA LYS A 60 2.60 18.26 3.41
C LYS A 60 2.43 17.35 4.62
N ASP A 61 2.81 17.83 5.80
CA ASP A 61 2.60 17.08 7.04
C ASP A 61 1.15 17.22 7.52
N VAL A 62 0.47 16.08 7.62
CA VAL A 62 -0.95 16.03 8.03
C VAL A 62 -1.15 16.22 9.54
N SER A 63 -0.09 16.25 10.35
CA SER A 63 -0.19 16.11 11.81
C SER A 63 -1.14 17.10 12.49
N ALA A 64 -1.23 18.35 12.04
CA ALA A 64 -2.15 19.35 12.63
C ALA A 64 -3.61 19.22 12.17
N GLU A 65 -3.85 18.51 11.06
CA GLU A 65 -5.17 18.43 10.41
C GLU A 65 -5.55 16.98 10.07
N ILE A 66 -5.01 16.03 10.85
CA ILE A 66 -5.03 14.60 10.53
C ILE A 66 -6.45 14.06 10.31
N ASP A 67 -7.43 14.61 11.02
CA ASP A 67 -8.84 14.22 10.94
C ASP A 67 -9.54 14.65 9.64
N LYS A 68 -8.93 15.54 8.84
CA LYS A 68 -9.47 15.94 7.53
C LYS A 68 -9.25 14.87 6.45
N PHE A 69 -8.32 13.96 6.67
CA PHE A 69 -7.93 12.94 5.69
C PHE A 69 -8.70 11.66 5.95
N THR A 70 -9.71 11.39 5.12
CA THR A 70 -10.55 10.20 5.22
C THR A 70 -10.47 9.35 3.96
N LEU A 71 -10.83 8.07 4.09
CA LEU A 71 -10.91 7.14 2.96
C LEU A 71 -11.85 7.63 1.85
N GLU A 72 -12.89 8.38 2.19
CA GLU A 72 -13.89 8.87 1.23
C GLU A 72 -13.47 10.16 0.52
N THR A 73 -12.61 10.97 1.15
CA THR A 73 -12.22 12.29 0.62
C THR A 73 -10.85 12.29 -0.04
N HIS A 74 -9.88 11.59 0.55
CA HIS A 74 -8.49 11.59 0.09
C HIS A 74 -7.98 10.20 -0.29
N GLY A 75 -8.71 9.15 0.10
CA GLY A 75 -8.38 7.75 -0.21
C GLY A 75 -7.48 7.10 0.84
N PHE A 76 -7.05 7.86 1.84
CA PHE A 76 -6.27 7.39 2.98
C PHE A 76 -6.77 8.03 4.28
N GLN A 77 -6.53 7.36 5.39
CA GLN A 77 -6.93 7.81 6.72
C GLN A 77 -5.97 7.27 7.78
N TYR A 78 -5.60 8.13 8.73
CA TYR A 78 -4.85 7.71 9.91
C TYR A 78 -5.81 7.41 11.06
N VAL A 79 -5.57 6.31 11.77
CA VAL A 79 -6.36 5.90 12.93
C VAL A 79 -5.46 5.45 14.07
N LYS A 80 -5.92 5.64 15.31
CA LYS A 80 -5.25 5.08 16.48
C LYS A 80 -5.66 3.61 16.67
N HIS A 81 -4.69 2.71 16.65
CA HIS A 81 -4.91 1.29 16.92
C HIS A 81 -3.73 0.66 17.65
N GLN A 82 -3.98 0.21 18.87
CA GLN A 82 -3.05 -0.59 19.68
C GLN A 82 -3.17 -2.07 19.31
N THR A 83 -2.04 -2.76 19.15
CA THR A 83 -2.00 -4.19 18.86
C THR A 83 -1.41 -4.96 20.04
N LYS A 84 -1.82 -6.22 20.19
CA LYS A 84 -1.20 -7.15 21.15
C LYS A 84 0.11 -7.76 20.64
N VAL A 85 0.44 -7.57 19.35
CA VAL A 85 1.73 -8.00 18.79
C VAL A 85 2.82 -7.05 19.25
N SER A 86 3.78 -7.57 20.01
CA SER A 86 4.95 -6.79 20.41
C SER A 86 5.91 -6.58 19.23
N LYS A 87 6.82 -5.62 19.39
CA LYS A 87 7.80 -5.27 18.35
C LYS A 87 8.60 -6.46 17.82
N VAL A 88 9.00 -7.40 18.68
CA VAL A 88 9.81 -8.57 18.28
C VAL A 88 8.95 -9.64 17.60
N GLU A 89 7.67 -9.71 17.93
CA GLU A 89 6.73 -10.69 17.37
C GLU A 89 6.29 -10.35 15.94
N PHE A 90 6.55 -9.14 15.43
CA PHE A 90 6.36 -8.85 14.00
C PHE A 90 7.30 -9.68 13.09
N ALA A 91 8.32 -10.33 13.67
CA ALA A 91 9.17 -11.28 12.97
C ALA A 91 8.60 -12.72 12.91
N ASP A 92 7.46 -12.97 13.57
CA ASP A 92 6.80 -14.28 13.62
C ASP A 92 5.49 -14.23 12.83
N ASP A 93 5.53 -14.75 11.60
CA ASP A 93 4.41 -14.75 10.68
C ASP A 93 3.16 -15.42 11.27
N GLU A 94 3.33 -16.49 12.05
CA GLU A 94 2.20 -17.20 12.66
C GLU A 94 1.59 -16.38 13.80
N ARG A 95 2.42 -15.68 14.57
CA ARG A 95 1.94 -14.74 15.58
C ARG A 95 1.21 -13.55 14.96
N VAL A 96 1.73 -12.99 13.87
CA VAL A 96 1.07 -11.92 13.11
C VAL A 96 -0.29 -12.40 12.59
N LYS A 97 -0.37 -13.57 11.96
CA LYS A 97 -1.64 -14.15 11.50
C LYS A 97 -2.62 -14.42 12.65
N ALA A 98 -2.15 -14.99 13.75
CA ALA A 98 -3.03 -15.36 14.86
C ALA A 98 -3.61 -14.15 15.62
N VAL A 99 -2.92 -13.00 15.60
CA VAL A 99 -3.28 -11.84 16.43
C VAL A 99 -3.62 -10.61 15.60
N LEU A 100 -2.73 -10.19 14.70
CA LEU A 100 -2.88 -8.94 13.96
C LEU A 100 -3.93 -9.05 12.85
N TYR A 101 -4.08 -10.20 12.20
CA TYR A 101 -5.11 -10.36 11.16
C TYR A 101 -6.52 -10.14 11.73
N PRO A 102 -6.95 -10.81 12.84
CA PRO A 102 -8.23 -10.52 13.47
C PRO A 102 -8.39 -9.05 13.89
N GLU A 103 -7.35 -8.44 14.48
CA GLU A 103 -7.39 -7.03 14.90
C GLU A 103 -7.60 -6.08 13.69
N VAL A 104 -6.91 -6.33 12.58
CA VAL A 104 -7.03 -5.54 11.34
C VAL A 104 -8.39 -5.74 10.69
N ILE A 105 -8.89 -6.98 10.63
CA ILE A 105 -10.23 -7.29 10.11
C ILE A 105 -11.29 -6.49 10.89
N ASP A 106 -11.23 -6.50 12.22
CA ASP A 106 -12.15 -5.75 13.07
C ASP A 106 -12.02 -4.24 12.89
N LEU A 107 -10.79 -3.72 12.79
CA LEU A 107 -10.53 -2.30 12.55
C LEU A 107 -11.14 -1.83 11.23
N VAL A 108 -10.86 -2.56 10.14
CA VAL A 108 -11.36 -2.22 8.80
C VAL A 108 -12.89 -2.32 8.75
N LYS A 109 -13.49 -3.35 9.36
CA LYS A 109 -14.97 -3.46 9.45
C LYS A 109 -15.58 -2.27 10.19
N LYS A 110 -15.03 -1.90 11.35
CA LYS A 110 -15.52 -0.76 12.15
C LYS A 110 -15.40 0.56 11.40
N LEU A 111 -14.31 0.75 10.66
CA LEU A 111 -14.06 1.99 9.94
C LEU A 111 -14.95 2.13 8.69
N THR A 112 -15.15 1.04 7.96
CA THR A 112 -15.79 1.07 6.63
C THR A 112 -17.26 0.66 6.66
N GLY A 113 -17.71 -0.02 7.71
CA GLY A 113 -19.04 -0.66 7.76
C GLY A 113 -19.16 -1.89 6.87
N ALA A 114 -18.04 -2.46 6.41
CA ALA A 114 -18.03 -3.62 5.54
C ALA A 114 -18.62 -4.87 6.20
N SER A 115 -19.40 -5.62 5.41
CA SER A 115 -19.98 -6.90 5.82
C SER A 115 -18.93 -8.01 5.91
N TYR A 116 -17.92 -7.95 5.04
CA TYR A 116 -16.83 -8.92 4.99
C TYR A 116 -15.48 -8.25 4.77
N VAL A 117 -14.47 -8.73 5.47
CA VAL A 117 -13.07 -8.33 5.29
C VAL A 117 -12.22 -9.59 5.38
N TYR A 118 -11.33 -9.76 4.40
CA TYR A 118 -10.38 -10.86 4.33
C TYR A 118 -8.96 -10.32 4.18
N CYS A 119 -8.16 -10.49 5.21
CA CYS A 119 -6.74 -10.20 5.17
C CYS A 119 -6.00 -11.39 4.56
N TYR A 120 -5.47 -11.23 3.34
CA TYR A 120 -4.93 -12.36 2.57
C TYR A 120 -3.41 -12.47 2.62
N ASP A 121 -2.70 -11.36 2.85
CA ASP A 121 -1.25 -11.35 3.01
C ASP A 121 -0.81 -10.22 3.96
N HIS A 122 0.48 -10.24 4.28
CA HIS A 122 1.17 -9.12 4.88
C HIS A 122 2.60 -9.05 4.38
N GLN A 123 3.20 -7.87 4.45
CA GLN A 123 4.60 -7.65 4.09
C GLN A 123 5.30 -6.80 5.14
N THR A 124 6.47 -7.25 5.57
CA THR A 124 7.35 -6.48 6.45
C THR A 124 8.43 -5.76 5.63
N ARG A 125 8.72 -4.51 6.00
CA ARG A 125 9.83 -3.72 5.44
C ARG A 125 10.73 -3.29 6.60
N GLY A 126 12.03 -3.48 6.45
CA GLY A 126 13.04 -3.19 7.47
C GLY A 126 14.29 -4.05 7.30
N PRO A 127 15.28 -3.92 8.21
CA PRO A 127 16.52 -4.68 8.17
C PRO A 127 16.30 -6.19 8.42
N VAL A 128 15.29 -6.54 9.23
CA VAL A 128 14.85 -7.92 9.41
C VAL A 128 13.58 -8.13 8.60
N LYS A 129 13.63 -9.04 7.64
CA LYS A 129 12.54 -9.36 6.73
C LYS A 129 12.08 -10.82 6.94
N PRO A 130 11.27 -11.11 7.96
CA PRO A 130 10.80 -12.47 8.25
C PRO A 130 10.08 -13.11 7.05
N ASN A 131 9.27 -12.33 6.33
CA ASN A 131 8.41 -12.79 5.24
C ASN A 131 8.81 -12.29 3.85
N ALA A 132 9.96 -11.61 3.72
CA ALA A 132 10.53 -11.36 2.40
C ALA A 132 11.32 -12.59 1.97
N ASN A 133 11.28 -12.91 0.67
CA ASN A 133 12.22 -13.85 0.11
C ASN A 133 13.64 -13.26 0.26
N LYS A 134 14.43 -13.83 1.18
CA LYS A 134 15.73 -13.30 1.63
C LYS A 134 16.78 -13.24 0.51
N GLU A 135 16.52 -13.92 -0.60
CA GLU A 135 17.43 -14.02 -1.75
C GLU A 135 17.11 -13.02 -2.86
N ILE A 136 16.02 -12.26 -2.74
CA ILE A 136 15.64 -11.22 -3.71
C ILE A 136 16.13 -9.86 -3.21
N PRO A 137 17.04 -9.19 -3.94
CA PRO A 137 17.43 -7.83 -3.63
C PRO A 137 16.22 -6.90 -3.72
N THR A 138 15.71 -6.46 -2.57
CA THR A 138 14.61 -5.50 -2.49
C THR A 138 15.14 -4.21 -1.88
N GLU A 139 15.29 -3.17 -2.70
CA GLU A 139 15.47 -1.80 -2.24
C GLU A 139 14.19 -1.40 -1.53
N ASN A 140 14.26 -1.46 -0.19
CA ASN A 140 13.14 -1.20 0.68
C ASN A 140 13.48 -0.01 1.56
N PRO A 141 12.59 0.99 1.65
CA PRO A 141 11.25 0.99 1.06
C PRO A 141 11.21 1.40 -0.42
N VAL A 142 10.03 1.30 -1.05
CA VAL A 142 9.85 1.59 -2.49
C VAL A 142 9.76 3.10 -2.72
N HIS A 143 10.78 3.70 -3.32
CA HIS A 143 10.82 5.12 -3.73
C HIS A 143 10.26 5.39 -5.13
N PHE A 144 9.60 4.39 -5.70
CA PHE A 144 8.87 4.51 -6.96
C PHE A 144 7.43 4.90 -6.68
N VAL A 145 6.84 5.79 -7.46
CA VAL A 145 5.41 6.14 -7.34
C VAL A 145 4.58 5.03 -7.97
N HIS A 146 3.65 4.47 -7.20
CA HIS A 146 2.84 3.34 -7.65
C HIS A 146 1.44 3.33 -7.02
N CYS A 147 0.56 2.52 -7.61
CA CYS A 147 -0.65 2.02 -6.98
C CYS A 147 -0.69 0.50 -7.23
N ASP A 148 -0.87 -0.28 -6.17
CA ASP A 148 -0.57 -1.72 -6.18
C ASP A 148 -1.45 -2.53 -7.14
N GLN A 149 -2.67 -2.06 -7.39
CA GLN A 149 -3.63 -2.73 -8.27
C GLN A 149 -4.24 -1.76 -9.27
N SER A 150 -4.35 -2.23 -10.52
CA SER A 150 -5.28 -1.64 -11.47
C SER A 150 -6.72 -2.04 -11.14
N TYR A 151 -7.69 -1.52 -11.90
CA TYR A 151 -9.09 -1.89 -11.72
C TYR A 151 -9.39 -3.35 -12.09
N ASP A 152 -8.71 -3.89 -13.10
CA ASP A 152 -8.84 -5.31 -13.44
C ASP A 152 -7.93 -6.19 -12.59
N GLY A 153 -6.73 -5.70 -12.25
CA GLY A 153 -5.83 -6.33 -11.28
C GLY A 153 -6.50 -6.58 -9.93
N ALA A 154 -7.29 -5.63 -9.44
CA ALA A 154 -8.03 -5.79 -8.20
C ALA A 154 -9.05 -6.95 -8.24
N LYS A 155 -9.72 -7.16 -9.39
CA LYS A 155 -10.64 -8.31 -9.58
C LYS A 155 -9.87 -9.62 -9.60
N ILE A 156 -8.71 -9.66 -10.28
CA ILE A 156 -7.83 -10.82 -10.32
C ILE A 156 -7.37 -11.20 -8.90
N ILE A 157 -6.96 -10.22 -8.10
CA ILE A 157 -6.57 -10.45 -6.71
C ILE A 157 -7.75 -11.00 -5.89
N ALA A 158 -8.94 -10.42 -6.00
CA ALA A 158 -10.10 -10.91 -5.26
C ALA A 158 -10.47 -12.36 -5.62
N LEU A 159 -10.52 -12.68 -6.92
CA LEU A 159 -10.83 -14.03 -7.43
C LEU A 159 -9.75 -15.05 -7.05
N SER A 160 -8.48 -14.66 -7.07
CA SER A 160 -7.37 -15.57 -6.75
C SER A 160 -7.20 -15.80 -5.24
N ARG A 161 -7.35 -14.76 -4.41
CA ARG A 161 -7.00 -14.81 -2.98
C ARG A 161 -8.14 -15.26 -2.07
N ILE A 162 -9.41 -14.96 -2.40
CA ILE A 162 -10.55 -15.47 -1.62
C ILE A 162 -10.59 -17.00 -1.80
N PRO A 163 -10.61 -17.81 -0.71
CA PRO A 163 -10.57 -19.27 -0.82
C PRO A 163 -11.80 -19.87 -1.51
N ASP A 164 -13.01 -19.46 -1.11
CA ASP A 164 -14.25 -19.89 -1.76
C ASP A 164 -14.45 -19.11 -3.08
N LYS A 165 -14.25 -19.81 -4.20
CA LYS A 165 -14.31 -19.22 -5.55
C LYS A 165 -15.71 -18.78 -5.94
N SER A 166 -16.74 -19.51 -5.51
CA SER A 166 -18.14 -19.14 -5.76
C SER A 166 -18.52 -17.87 -4.99
N PHE A 167 -17.96 -17.69 -3.79
CA PHE A 167 -18.13 -16.48 -3.01
C PHE A 167 -17.30 -15.32 -3.58
N ALA A 168 -16.07 -15.58 -4.05
CA ALA A 168 -15.22 -14.59 -4.70
C ALA A 168 -15.90 -13.96 -5.93
N GLU A 169 -16.58 -14.76 -6.75
CA GLU A 169 -17.39 -14.28 -7.88
C GLU A 169 -18.50 -13.32 -7.43
N LYS A 170 -19.20 -13.63 -6.35
CA LYS A 170 -20.22 -12.73 -5.77
C LYS A 170 -19.60 -11.43 -5.26
N VAL A 171 -18.44 -11.51 -4.62
CA VAL A 171 -17.71 -10.33 -4.11
C VAL A 171 -17.36 -9.37 -5.24
N VAL A 172 -16.81 -9.86 -6.37
CA VAL A 172 -16.43 -8.99 -7.49
C VAL A 172 -17.61 -8.47 -8.31
N GLN A 173 -18.77 -9.13 -8.23
CA GLN A 173 -20.04 -8.65 -8.80
C GLN A 173 -20.70 -7.56 -7.94
N GLY A 174 -20.39 -7.50 -6.65
CA GLY A 174 -20.89 -6.53 -5.69
C GLY A 174 -20.00 -5.29 -5.51
N ARG A 175 -20.24 -4.56 -4.42
CA ARG A 175 -19.33 -3.50 -3.98
C ARG A 175 -18.18 -4.10 -3.18
N PHE A 176 -16.96 -3.95 -3.68
CA PHE A 176 -15.75 -4.40 -3.02
C PHE A 176 -14.60 -3.41 -3.20
N ALA A 177 -13.62 -3.52 -2.30
CA ALA A 177 -12.41 -2.70 -2.28
C ALA A 177 -11.19 -3.56 -1.94
N ILE A 178 -10.00 -3.10 -2.33
CA ILE A 178 -8.73 -3.56 -1.78
C ILE A 178 -8.15 -2.43 -0.96
N MET A 179 -7.92 -2.69 0.32
CA MET A 179 -7.37 -1.73 1.26
C MET A 179 -6.12 -2.29 1.91
N ASN A 180 -5.11 -1.44 2.04
CA ASN A 180 -3.91 -1.76 2.80
C ASN A 180 -3.98 -1.08 4.16
N VAL A 181 -3.50 -1.79 5.18
CA VAL A 181 -3.34 -1.30 6.54
C VAL A 181 -1.87 -1.30 6.87
N TRP A 182 -1.27 -0.11 6.86
CA TRP A 182 0.16 0.11 7.07
C TRP A 182 0.43 0.60 8.48
N ARG A 183 1.31 -0.11 9.19
CA ARG A 183 1.66 0.13 10.58
C ARG A 183 3.18 0.31 10.74
N PRO A 184 3.64 1.38 11.38
CA PRO A 184 4.99 1.46 11.89
C PRO A 184 5.27 0.40 12.96
N VAL A 185 6.42 -0.27 12.88
CA VAL A 185 6.95 -1.13 13.95
C VAL A 185 7.76 -0.30 14.96
N LYS A 186 8.37 0.80 14.48
CA LYS A 186 9.00 1.86 15.28
C LYS A 186 8.57 3.23 14.74
N THR A 187 8.79 4.29 15.50
CA THR A 187 8.59 5.67 15.01
C THR A 187 9.33 5.92 13.70
N ILE A 188 8.63 6.50 12.73
CA ILE A 188 9.12 6.68 11.36
C ILE A 188 9.75 8.07 11.21
N TYR A 189 11.02 8.09 10.81
CA TYR A 189 11.75 9.31 10.46
C TYR A 189 12.36 9.21 9.08
N LYS A 190 13.09 8.12 8.82
CA LYS A 190 13.67 7.81 7.52
C LYS A 190 12.64 7.16 6.60
N ASP A 191 12.66 7.57 5.35
CA ASP A 191 11.79 7.09 4.27
C ASP A 191 10.27 7.05 4.60
N PRO A 192 9.69 8.16 5.11
CA PRO A 192 8.26 8.23 5.43
C PRO A 192 7.35 7.81 4.27
N PHE A 193 6.15 7.34 4.63
CA PHE A 193 5.13 6.93 3.66
C PHE A 193 4.34 8.16 3.20
N ALA A 194 4.40 8.47 1.91
CA ALA A 194 3.61 9.53 1.31
C ALA A 194 2.44 8.96 0.50
N CYS A 195 1.29 9.61 0.64
CA CYS A 195 0.09 9.39 -0.17
C CYS A 195 -0.18 10.64 -1.00
N ALA A 196 -0.47 10.48 -2.29
CA ALA A 196 -1.09 11.56 -3.03
C ALA A 196 -2.60 11.58 -2.73
N ASP A 197 -3.15 12.77 -2.58
CA ASP A 197 -4.59 12.98 -2.55
C ASP A 197 -5.21 12.44 -3.83
N ALA A 198 -6.13 11.47 -3.69
CA ALA A 198 -6.76 10.79 -4.81
C ALA A 198 -7.41 11.76 -5.81
N THR A 199 -7.91 12.91 -5.35
CA THR A 199 -8.56 13.92 -6.21
C THR A 199 -7.56 14.77 -7.00
N SER A 200 -6.27 14.62 -6.74
CA SER A 200 -5.18 15.31 -7.46
C SER A 200 -4.59 14.49 -8.62
N VAL A 201 -5.05 13.25 -8.79
CA VAL A 201 -4.51 12.32 -9.79
C VAL A 201 -5.64 11.91 -10.72
N VAL A 202 -5.44 12.09 -12.01
CA VAL A 202 -6.43 11.87 -13.06
C VAL A 202 -6.21 10.50 -13.67
N ASP A 203 -7.19 9.59 -13.52
CA ASP A 203 -7.06 8.20 -13.96
C ASP A 203 -6.71 8.10 -15.46
N GLU A 204 -7.33 8.93 -16.31
CA GLU A 204 -7.21 8.87 -17.76
C GLU A 204 -5.85 9.31 -18.30
N THR A 205 -5.11 10.15 -17.56
CA THR A 205 -3.84 10.73 -18.03
C THR A 205 -2.64 10.31 -17.20
N ASP A 206 -2.86 10.03 -15.92
CA ASP A 206 -1.77 9.80 -14.97
C ASP A 206 -1.56 8.30 -14.72
N LEU A 207 -2.49 7.43 -15.11
CA LEU A 207 -2.40 5.99 -14.89
C LEU A 207 -2.40 5.20 -16.19
N ALA A 208 -1.58 4.16 -16.24
CA ALA A 208 -1.60 3.19 -17.33
C ALA A 208 -1.55 1.77 -16.78
N PRO A 209 -2.36 0.81 -17.29
CA PRO A 209 -2.35 -0.55 -16.79
C PRO A 209 -0.99 -1.20 -17.07
N MET A 210 -0.37 -1.76 -16.03
CA MET A 210 0.96 -2.35 -16.11
C MET A 210 0.88 -3.83 -15.72
N PRO A 211 1.01 -4.76 -16.69
CA PRO A 211 0.97 -6.18 -16.42
C PRO A 211 2.16 -6.62 -15.56
N ILE A 212 1.88 -7.53 -14.63
CA ILE A 212 2.86 -8.18 -13.77
C ILE A 212 2.74 -9.69 -14.00
N GLN A 213 3.77 -10.30 -14.56
CA GLN A 213 3.86 -11.72 -14.85
C GLN A 213 4.61 -12.43 -13.71
N ALA A 214 3.91 -13.25 -12.93
CA ALA A 214 4.50 -14.12 -11.91
C ALA A 214 4.26 -15.59 -12.29
N ASP A 215 5.20 -16.17 -13.04
CA ASP A 215 5.10 -17.52 -13.62
C ASP A 215 3.78 -17.73 -14.39
N GLU A 216 2.86 -18.54 -13.85
CA GLU A 216 1.54 -18.84 -14.42
C GLU A 216 0.46 -17.82 -14.05
N HIS A 217 0.78 -16.86 -13.18
CA HIS A 217 -0.15 -15.83 -12.72
C HIS A 217 0.13 -14.50 -13.41
N VAL A 218 -0.94 -13.86 -13.86
CA VAL A 218 -0.90 -12.48 -14.34
C VAL A 218 -1.61 -11.63 -13.30
N GLU A 219 -0.90 -10.66 -12.73
CA GLU A 219 -1.45 -9.58 -11.92
C GLU A 219 -1.34 -8.27 -12.73
N GLU A 220 -1.99 -7.19 -12.28
CA GLU A 220 -1.91 -5.89 -12.96
C GLU A 220 -1.93 -4.76 -11.93
N ALA A 221 -0.98 -3.83 -12.06
CA ALA A 221 -0.87 -2.63 -11.25
C ALA A 221 -1.11 -1.38 -12.11
N TRP A 222 -1.17 -0.20 -11.49
CA TRP A 222 -1.08 1.05 -12.24
C TRP A 222 0.38 1.49 -12.33
N ALA A 223 0.89 1.63 -13.55
CA ALA A 223 1.99 2.54 -13.83
C ALA A 223 1.50 3.98 -13.62
N VAL A 224 2.28 4.81 -12.92
CA VAL A 224 1.90 6.18 -12.59
C VAL A 224 2.84 7.16 -13.29
N GLY A 225 2.27 8.00 -14.15
CA GLY A 225 2.94 9.09 -14.84
C GLY A 225 3.06 10.36 -13.98
N PRO A 226 4.00 11.26 -14.32
CA PRO A 226 4.16 12.52 -13.60
C PRO A 226 3.03 13.50 -13.94
N ASN A 227 2.53 14.19 -12.92
CA ASN A 227 1.62 15.32 -13.09
C ASN A 227 1.90 16.36 -11.99
N GLU A 228 2.13 17.60 -12.40
CA GLU A 228 2.52 18.70 -11.51
C GLU A 228 1.44 19.07 -10.49
N ASN A 229 0.20 18.64 -10.72
CA ASN A 229 -0.93 18.89 -9.83
C ASN A 229 -1.05 17.87 -8.69
N HIS A 230 -0.23 16.80 -8.67
CA HIS A 230 -0.23 15.84 -7.57
C HIS A 230 0.02 16.55 -6.23
N ARG A 231 -0.83 16.27 -5.25
CA ARG A 231 -0.70 16.81 -3.88
C ARG A 231 -0.32 15.71 -2.93
N TRP A 232 0.91 15.78 -2.42
CA TRP A 232 1.50 14.75 -1.57
C TRP A 232 1.36 15.09 -0.09
N TYR A 233 1.04 14.07 0.70
CA TYR A 233 0.85 14.17 2.14
C TYR A 233 1.57 13.04 2.86
N PHE A 234 2.04 13.31 4.06
CA PHE A 234 2.65 12.32 4.94
C PHE A 234 2.40 12.70 6.40
N LYS A 235 2.75 11.80 7.32
CA LYS A 235 2.74 12.10 8.75
C LYS A 235 4.17 12.10 9.31
N TYR A 236 4.62 13.24 9.81
CA TYR A 236 5.92 13.32 10.48
C TYR A 236 5.92 12.53 11.79
N ALA A 237 7.04 11.85 12.07
CA ALA A 237 7.25 11.06 13.29
C ALA A 237 6.10 10.09 13.60
N GLN A 238 5.58 9.40 12.57
CA GLN A 238 4.44 8.49 12.71
C GLN A 238 4.76 7.36 13.70
N GLN A 239 3.94 7.22 14.73
CA GLN A 239 4.11 6.29 15.84
C GLN A 239 3.52 4.91 15.54
N PRO A 240 3.97 3.84 16.23
CA PRO A 240 3.46 2.48 16.02
C PRO A 240 1.96 2.30 16.21
N ASP A 241 1.29 3.19 16.96
CA ASP A 241 -0.15 3.16 17.16
C ASP A 241 -0.93 4.02 16.16
N GLU A 242 -0.25 4.76 15.27
CA GLU A 242 -0.83 5.59 14.22
C GLU A 242 -0.83 4.80 12.93
N VAL A 243 -1.91 4.07 12.69
CA VAL A 243 -2.05 3.18 11.54
C VAL A 243 -2.59 3.98 10.36
N LEU A 244 -1.96 3.83 9.20
CA LEU A 244 -2.42 4.38 7.94
C LEU A 244 -3.25 3.31 7.21
N ILE A 245 -4.50 3.63 6.89
CA ILE A 245 -5.35 2.78 6.05
C ILE A 245 -5.55 3.51 4.73
N PHE A 246 -5.39 2.82 3.61
CA PHE A 246 -5.56 3.43 2.30
C PHE A 246 -6.17 2.47 1.28
N LYS A 247 -6.86 3.04 0.29
CA LYS A 247 -7.47 2.33 -0.83
C LYS A 247 -6.43 2.11 -1.93
N ASN A 248 -6.18 0.85 -2.28
CA ASN A 248 -5.59 0.54 -3.58
C ASN A 248 -6.67 0.40 -4.66
N PHE A 249 -7.87 -0.01 -4.27
CA PHE A 249 -9.02 -0.13 -5.15
C PHE A 249 -10.34 0.03 -4.37
N ASP A 250 -11.36 0.65 -4.97
CA ASP A 250 -12.77 0.58 -4.59
C ASP A 250 -13.58 0.49 -5.89
N SER A 251 -14.54 -0.43 -5.97
CA SER A 251 -15.40 -0.54 -7.15
C SER A 251 -16.41 0.59 -7.25
N HIS A 252 -16.55 1.42 -6.21
CA HIS A 252 -17.54 2.50 -6.13
C HIS A 252 -16.94 3.81 -5.60
N GLY A 253 -17.66 4.91 -5.90
CA GLY A 253 -17.33 6.25 -5.41
C GLY A 253 -16.31 6.99 -6.27
N PRO A 254 -16.07 8.28 -5.98
CA PRO A 254 -15.13 9.10 -6.74
C PRO A 254 -13.66 8.87 -6.33
N VAL A 255 -13.43 8.40 -5.10
CA VAL A 255 -12.10 8.15 -4.53
C VAL A 255 -11.90 6.64 -4.44
N ARG A 256 -11.28 6.08 -5.48
CA ARG A 256 -11.22 4.64 -5.71
C ARG A 256 -9.84 4.04 -5.51
N ARG A 257 -8.80 4.85 -5.41
CA ARG A 257 -7.41 4.42 -5.24
C ARG A 257 -6.56 5.58 -4.76
N ILE A 258 -5.36 5.28 -4.28
CA ILE A 258 -4.32 6.28 -4.06
C ILE A 258 -3.05 5.88 -4.79
N VAL A 259 -2.24 6.87 -5.18
CA VAL A 259 -0.84 6.60 -5.51
C VAL A 259 0.01 6.93 -4.29
N HIS A 260 1.05 6.14 -4.07
CA HIS A 260 1.88 6.26 -2.89
C HIS A 260 3.35 5.96 -3.20
N SER A 261 4.21 6.41 -2.29
CA SER A 261 5.65 6.16 -2.37
C SER A 261 6.31 6.39 -1.01
N ALA A 262 7.45 5.76 -0.79
CA ALA A 262 8.39 6.28 0.19
C ALA A 262 9.15 7.47 -0.40
N PHE A 263 9.48 8.47 0.41
CA PHE A 263 10.30 9.59 -0.06
C PHE A 263 11.46 9.85 0.90
N ILE A 264 12.54 10.40 0.36
CA ILE A 264 13.71 10.76 1.15
C ILE A 264 13.45 12.10 1.81
N ASP A 265 13.46 12.11 3.14
CA ASP A 265 13.56 13.32 3.95
C ASP A 265 15.04 13.65 4.17
N PRO A 266 15.56 14.77 3.64
CA PRO A 266 16.98 15.11 3.76
C PRO A 266 17.49 15.20 5.20
N GLU A 267 16.66 15.58 6.17
CA GLU A 267 17.07 15.67 7.57
C GLU A 267 17.25 14.29 8.22
N HIS A 268 16.56 13.27 7.73
CA HIS A 268 16.55 11.92 8.30
C HIS A 268 17.13 10.86 7.36
N ALA A 269 17.74 11.27 6.23
CA ALA A 269 18.29 10.37 5.22
C ALA A 269 19.38 9.43 5.76
N GLN A 270 20.12 9.86 6.78
CA GLN A 270 21.16 9.08 7.47
C GLN A 270 20.67 8.45 8.78
N GLY A 271 19.36 8.49 9.03
CA GLY A 271 18.74 7.91 10.22
C GLY A 271 18.66 6.39 10.17
N TYR A 272 18.07 5.81 11.23
CA TYR A 272 17.78 4.38 11.27
C TYR A 272 16.74 4.00 10.23
N ASP A 273 16.91 2.82 9.64
CA ASP A 273 16.01 2.31 8.61
C ASP A 273 14.57 2.17 9.11
N ARG A 274 13.65 2.47 8.20
CA ARG A 274 12.22 2.33 8.41
C ARG A 274 11.87 0.86 8.70
N GLU A 275 11.10 0.65 9.77
CA GLU A 275 10.50 -0.65 10.08
C GLU A 275 8.98 -0.54 10.11
N SER A 276 8.32 -1.28 9.23
CA SER A 276 6.86 -1.24 9.06
C SER A 276 6.31 -2.59 8.62
N ILE A 277 5.04 -2.82 8.90
CA ILE A 277 4.26 -3.94 8.37
C ILE A 277 3.05 -3.39 7.61
N GLU A 278 2.77 -4.00 6.47
CA GLU A 278 1.59 -3.73 5.65
C GLU A 278 0.74 -4.99 5.58
N MET A 279 -0.56 -4.84 5.76
CA MET A 279 -1.54 -5.91 5.69
C MET A 279 -2.50 -5.61 4.56
N ARG A 280 -2.80 -6.56 3.69
CA ARG A 280 -3.68 -6.32 2.55
C ARG A 280 -5.00 -7.03 2.73
N CYS A 281 -6.07 -6.27 2.54
CA CYS A 281 -7.43 -6.69 2.82
C CYS A 281 -8.29 -6.57 1.58
N ILE A 282 -9.04 -7.63 1.28
CA ILE A 282 -10.21 -7.55 0.41
C ILE A 282 -11.41 -7.24 1.28
N VAL A 283 -12.16 -6.20 0.90
CA VAL A 283 -13.30 -5.66 1.64
C VAL A 283 -14.53 -5.79 0.78
N SER A 284 -15.60 -6.43 1.27
CA SER A 284 -16.91 -6.45 0.60
C SER A 284 -17.96 -5.84 1.51
N TYR A 285 -18.79 -4.97 0.92
CA TYR A 285 -19.78 -4.20 1.66
C TYR A 285 -21.15 -4.88 1.69
N ASP A 286 -21.47 -5.65 0.66
CA ASP A 286 -22.79 -6.21 0.39
C ASP A 286 -22.84 -7.74 0.43
N GLN A 287 -21.68 -8.43 0.43
CA GLN A 287 -21.60 -9.88 0.51
C GLN A 287 -21.08 -10.36 1.87
N THR A 288 -21.67 -11.44 2.37
CA THR A 288 -21.17 -12.20 3.53
C THR A 288 -20.89 -13.64 3.13
N PRO A 289 -19.84 -14.29 3.68
CA PRO A 289 -19.57 -15.69 3.39
C PRO A 289 -20.81 -16.56 3.64
N PRO A 290 -21.00 -17.64 2.87
CA PRO A 290 -21.96 -18.67 3.24
C PRO A 290 -21.72 -19.09 4.70
N LYS A 291 -22.77 -19.35 5.46
CA LYS A 291 -22.59 -20.01 6.76
C LYS A 291 -21.97 -21.37 6.46
N GLU A 292 -20.86 -21.70 7.12
CA GLU A 292 -20.41 -23.09 7.15
C GLU A 292 -21.56 -23.90 7.77
N ASP A 293 -22.06 -24.88 7.03
CA ASP A 293 -23.04 -25.83 7.56
C ASP A 293 -22.40 -26.50 8.78
N ALA A 294 -22.99 -26.26 9.96
CA ALA A 294 -22.54 -26.78 11.24
C ALA A 294 -22.71 -28.30 11.36
#